data_AF-A0A496VU86-F1
#
_entry.id   AF-A0A496VU86-F1
#
_cell.length_a   1.000
_cell.length_b   1.000
_cell.length_c   1.000
_cell.angle_alpha   90.00
_cell.angle_beta   90.00
_cell.angle_gamma   90.00
#
_symmetry.space_group_name_H-M   'P 1'
#
loop_
_entity.id
_entity.type
_entity.pdbx_description
1 polymer ?
#
loop_
_entity_poly.entity_id
_entity_poly.type
_entity_poly.pdbx_seq_one_letter_code
_entity_poly.pdbx_strand_id
1 'polypeptide(L)'
;MKHQLYLSQLCLVIGLFFGTFTFAQTVEVDFSQIHGFGVASDRILMNHILVRQTAENADGLKAEPVVDEIGVTFKACQFGFGGRLLYLMPVVSPDEPPCQIDIDSNVDLSHSHAFSLGFDRVQIENIAVKTFDHNVPEAHEVIVPQNVTFHFDPITLNLEQILPSSSRIEISLDWGRTRLELDAHLTGPAFGAWESYNNERDRFHLYFGNKFADVAVLHVDDNFTKPQFLTLFPPPNLEFLREGVYRFTVHHSAGRGSIAQADAQVRLNLWGGEHSLGEYLFEPPFRGQVKSKDEMESWIVFELQVFNDGITLGPTKQSYEVNVTPPEVRRQGRD
;
A
#
# COMPACT_ATOMS: atom_id res chain seq x y z
N MET A 1 30.13 7.36 20.08
CA MET A 1 29.08 6.37 19.79
C MET A 1 27.95 6.92 18.92
N LYS A 2 27.24 7.99 19.32
CA LYS A 2 26.21 8.62 18.45
C LYS A 2 26.75 9.05 17.07
N HIS A 3 27.95 9.62 16.99
CA HIS A 3 28.56 10.07 15.72
C HIS A 3 28.89 8.95 14.70
N GLN A 4 29.14 7.71 15.14
CA GLN A 4 29.44 6.61 14.20
C GLN A 4 28.17 6.04 13.54
N LEU A 5 27.06 6.00 14.27
CA LEU A 5 25.73 5.66 13.75
C LEU A 5 25.26 6.67 12.69
N TYR A 6 25.53 7.96 12.90
CA TYR A 6 25.19 8.98 11.91
C TYR A 6 26.05 8.89 10.64
N LEU A 7 27.31 8.47 10.75
CA LEU A 7 28.16 8.30 9.56
C LEU A 7 27.69 7.14 8.67
N SER A 8 27.28 6.01 9.25
CA SER A 8 26.76 4.86 8.49
C SER A 8 25.37 5.11 7.91
N GLN A 9 24.49 5.81 8.63
CA GLN A 9 23.16 6.20 8.14
C GLN A 9 23.23 7.27 7.04
N LEU A 10 24.18 8.21 7.15
CA LEU A 10 24.48 9.19 6.11
C LEU A 10 25.08 8.50 4.86
N CYS A 11 25.85 7.41 5.01
CA CYS A 11 26.32 6.59 3.89
C CYS A 11 25.20 5.84 3.16
N LEU A 12 24.11 5.42 3.84
CA LEU A 12 22.93 4.86 3.16
C LEU A 12 22.26 5.91 2.26
N VAL A 13 21.99 7.11 2.80
CA VAL A 13 21.35 8.18 2.02
C VAL A 13 22.28 8.73 0.94
N ILE A 14 23.57 8.91 1.23
CA ILE A 14 24.56 9.37 0.24
C ILE A 14 24.84 8.30 -0.81
N GLY A 15 24.87 7.01 -0.45
CA GLY A 15 24.99 5.90 -1.39
C GLY A 15 23.77 5.78 -2.31
N LEU A 16 22.57 6.09 -1.80
CA LEU A 16 21.33 6.09 -2.58
C LEU A 16 21.11 7.39 -3.40
N PHE A 17 21.64 8.55 -2.97
CA PHE A 17 21.38 9.85 -3.61
C PHE A 17 22.56 10.50 -4.37
N PHE A 18 23.83 10.16 -4.10
CA PHE A 18 25.00 10.89 -4.65
C PHE A 18 25.84 10.13 -5.69
N GLY A 19 25.31 9.06 -6.28
CA GLY A 19 25.88 8.44 -7.48
C GLY A 19 25.59 9.22 -8.77
N THR A 20 26.08 10.45 -8.90
CA THR A 20 26.02 11.21 -10.18
C THR A 20 27.09 10.78 -11.20
N PHE A 21 27.70 9.61 -11.01
CA PHE A 21 28.49 8.95 -12.05
C PHE A 21 27.57 8.08 -12.90
N THR A 22 27.54 8.36 -14.19
CA THR A 22 26.76 7.72 -15.26
C THR A 22 27.17 6.26 -15.51
N PHE A 23 27.03 5.41 -14.51
CA PHE A 23 27.09 3.96 -14.64
C PHE A 23 25.79 3.39 -14.09
N ALA A 24 25.25 2.36 -14.75
CA ALA A 24 24.11 1.63 -14.21
C ALA A 24 24.54 0.99 -12.89
N GLN A 25 24.11 1.58 -11.78
CA GLN A 25 24.31 1.03 -10.44
C GLN A 25 23.04 0.26 -10.06
N THR A 26 23.19 -1.02 -9.74
CA THR A 26 22.10 -1.80 -9.14
C THR A 26 22.34 -1.87 -7.64
N VAL A 27 21.35 -1.46 -6.85
CA VAL A 27 21.34 -1.58 -5.40
C VAL A 27 20.40 -2.72 -5.02
N GLU A 28 20.90 -3.68 -4.25
CA GLU A 28 20.13 -4.79 -3.68
C GLU A 28 20.21 -4.70 -2.16
N VAL A 29 19.05 -4.77 -1.49
CA VAL A 29 18.96 -4.79 -0.03
C VAL A 29 18.55 -6.20 0.39
N ASP A 30 19.31 -6.79 1.30
CA ASP A 30 19.17 -8.18 1.72
C ASP A 30 18.98 -8.26 3.23
N PHE A 31 17.79 -8.71 3.63
CA PHE A 31 17.36 -8.93 5.00
C PHE A 31 17.64 -10.36 5.51
N SER A 32 18.35 -11.21 4.76
CA SER A 32 18.54 -12.64 5.09
C SER A 32 19.24 -12.91 6.43
N GLN A 33 19.94 -11.93 6.98
CA GLN A 33 20.76 -12.07 8.20
C GLN A 33 20.33 -11.14 9.33
N ILE A 34 19.17 -10.49 9.22
CA ILE A 34 18.83 -9.45 10.18
C ILE A 34 18.49 -9.98 11.58
N HIS A 35 18.83 -9.15 12.55
CA HIS A 35 18.34 -9.26 13.92
C HIS A 35 17.92 -7.88 14.40
N GLY A 36 16.71 -7.77 14.94
CA GLY A 36 16.22 -6.50 15.46
C GLY A 36 15.54 -6.61 16.82
N PHE A 37 15.44 -5.48 17.50
CA PHE A 37 14.83 -5.35 18.81
C PHE A 37 14.20 -3.96 18.99
N GLY A 38 13.12 -3.93 19.76
CA GLY A 38 12.45 -2.71 20.20
C GLY A 38 13.41 -1.73 20.87
N VAL A 39 13.41 -0.47 20.42
CA VAL A 39 14.21 0.61 21.04
C VAL A 39 13.34 1.74 21.60
N ALA A 40 12.07 1.79 21.20
CA ALA A 40 11.03 2.63 21.79
C ALA A 40 9.67 1.98 21.50
N SER A 41 8.59 2.54 22.05
CA SER A 41 7.23 2.06 21.77
C SER A 41 6.89 2.13 20.28
N ASP A 42 7.42 3.11 19.56
CA ASP A 42 7.19 3.31 18.14
C ASP A 42 8.36 2.85 17.26
N ARG A 43 9.39 2.19 17.81
CA ARG A 43 10.64 1.97 17.07
C ARG A 43 11.26 0.61 17.29
N ILE A 44 11.81 0.08 16.21
CA ILE A 44 12.62 -1.12 16.19
C ILE A 44 13.94 -0.83 15.48
N LEU A 45 15.06 -1.23 16.09
CA LEU A 45 16.37 -1.21 15.44
C LEU A 45 16.60 -2.57 14.79
N MET A 46 16.89 -2.61 13.50
CA MET A 46 17.29 -3.81 12.78
C MET A 46 18.75 -3.69 12.36
N ASN A 47 19.56 -4.68 12.72
CA ASN A 47 20.98 -4.77 12.38
C ASN A 47 21.21 -5.85 11.33
N HIS A 48 22.42 -5.89 10.77
CA HIS A 48 22.85 -6.86 9.76
C HIS A 48 22.02 -6.80 8.46
N ILE A 49 21.55 -5.60 8.09
CA ILE A 49 20.97 -5.38 6.76
C ILE A 49 22.14 -5.27 5.79
N LEU A 50 22.16 -6.11 4.76
CA LEU A 50 23.20 -6.10 3.74
C LEU A 50 22.75 -5.23 2.57
N VAL A 51 23.59 -4.30 2.15
CA VAL A 51 23.36 -3.46 0.96
C VAL A 51 24.45 -3.79 -0.05
N ARG A 52 24.05 -4.42 -1.16
CA ARG A 52 24.96 -4.75 -2.26
C ARG A 52 24.83 -3.70 -3.34
N GLN A 53 25.94 -3.08 -3.70
CA GLN A 53 26.02 -2.13 -4.81
C GLN A 53 26.88 -2.76 -5.91
N THR A 54 26.28 -2.92 -7.10
CA THR A 54 27.02 -3.39 -8.27
C THR A 54 27.08 -2.26 -9.29
N ALA A 55 28.29 -1.92 -9.72
CA ALA A 55 28.51 -0.97 -10.81
C ALA A 55 28.91 -1.74 -12.07
N GLU A 56 28.26 -1.43 -13.19
CA GLU A 56 28.74 -1.84 -14.50
C GLU A 56 29.72 -0.81 -15.05
N ASN A 57 30.94 -1.23 -15.36
CA ASN A 57 31.93 -0.36 -15.99
C ASN A 57 31.55 -0.11 -17.46
N ALA A 58 32.14 0.93 -18.07
CA ALA A 58 31.90 1.31 -19.48
C ALA A 58 32.06 0.16 -20.49
N ASP A 59 32.89 -0.83 -20.16
CA ASP A 59 33.18 -2.00 -20.99
C ASP A 59 32.20 -3.18 -20.76
N GLY A 60 31.13 -2.99 -19.98
CA GLY A 60 30.17 -4.04 -19.63
C GLY A 60 30.71 -5.09 -18.64
N LEU A 61 31.90 -4.85 -18.07
CA LEU A 61 32.46 -5.67 -17.00
C LEU A 61 31.82 -5.28 -15.67
N LYS A 62 31.17 -6.24 -15.01
CA LYS A 62 30.64 -6.08 -13.66
C LYS A 62 31.79 -5.97 -12.68
N ALA A 63 31.90 -4.85 -11.97
CA ALA A 63 32.79 -4.74 -10.84
C ALA A 63 32.37 -5.72 -9.74
N GLU A 64 33.31 -6.10 -8.86
CA GLU A 64 32.95 -6.85 -7.66
C GLU A 64 31.94 -6.02 -6.83
N PRO A 65 30.86 -6.64 -6.35
CA PRO A 65 29.84 -5.91 -5.59
C PRO A 65 30.43 -5.41 -4.27
N VAL A 66 30.21 -4.14 -3.98
CA VAL A 66 30.49 -3.60 -2.64
C VAL A 66 29.34 -4.02 -1.74
N VAL A 67 29.66 -4.67 -0.62
CA VAL A 67 28.67 -5.14 0.36
C VAL A 67 28.88 -4.39 1.65
N ASP A 68 27.92 -3.53 1.98
CA ASP A 68 27.88 -2.81 3.25
C ASP A 68 26.91 -3.49 4.20
N GLU A 69 27.27 -3.57 5.47
CA GLU A 69 26.40 -4.05 6.54
C GLU A 69 25.99 -2.87 7.43
N ILE A 70 24.69 -2.71 7.64
CA ILE A 70 24.16 -1.54 8.33
C ILE A 70 23.11 -1.90 9.40
N GLY A 71 22.92 -0.96 10.32
CA GLY A 71 21.81 -0.92 11.26
C GLY A 71 20.86 0.24 10.95
N VAL A 72 19.57 -0.06 10.82
CA VAL A 72 18.53 0.93 10.51
C VAL A 72 17.46 0.87 11.59
N THR A 73 17.16 2.03 12.16
CA THR A 73 15.98 2.18 13.03
C THR A 73 14.78 2.42 12.14
N PHE A 74 13.74 1.61 12.31
CA PHE A 74 12.44 1.83 11.70
C PHE A 74 11.48 2.41 12.72
N LYS A 75 10.68 3.39 12.28
CA LYS A 75 9.57 3.98 13.03
C LYS A 75 8.27 3.35 12.55
N ALA A 76 7.46 2.90 13.49
CA ALA A 76 6.10 2.47 13.26
C ALA A 76 5.26 3.64 12.73
N CYS A 77 4.49 3.37 11.70
CA CYS A 77 3.55 4.26 11.08
C CYS A 77 2.25 3.47 10.89
N GLN A 78 1.13 4.04 11.27
CA GLN A 78 -0.18 3.44 11.00
C GLN A 78 -0.82 4.18 9.84
N PHE A 79 -1.37 3.43 8.88
CA PHE A 79 -2.10 4.03 7.78
C PHE A 79 -3.42 3.29 7.59
N GLY A 80 -4.52 3.90 8.02
CA GLY A 80 -5.88 3.40 7.79
C GLY A 80 -6.82 3.76 8.93
N PHE A 81 -8.08 4.03 8.61
CA PHE A 81 -9.12 4.19 9.62
C PHE A 81 -9.30 2.85 10.34
N GLY A 82 -9.00 2.84 11.65
CA GLY A 82 -9.06 1.66 12.51
C GLY A 82 -7.71 1.21 13.11
N GLY A 83 -6.58 1.81 12.73
CA GLY A 83 -5.29 1.62 13.40
C GLY A 83 -4.67 0.22 13.29
N ARG A 84 -5.09 -0.59 12.31
CA ARG A 84 -4.72 -2.02 12.19
C ARG A 84 -3.60 -2.35 11.21
N LEU A 85 -3.30 -1.46 10.28
CA LEU A 85 -2.20 -1.66 9.32
C LEU A 85 -0.95 -0.98 9.85
N LEU A 86 0.08 -1.79 10.05
CA LEU A 86 1.39 -1.33 10.47
C LEU A 86 2.32 -1.23 9.27
N TYR A 87 2.97 -0.09 9.17
CA TYR A 87 3.98 0.21 8.19
C TYR A 87 5.21 0.69 8.92
N LEU A 88 6.41 0.25 8.56
CA LEU A 88 7.62 0.75 9.21
C LEU A 88 8.46 1.55 8.23
N MET A 89 8.67 2.82 8.57
CA MET A 89 9.49 3.73 7.78
C MET A 89 10.90 3.82 8.37
N PRO A 90 11.94 3.76 7.54
CA PRO A 90 13.30 3.87 8.03
C PRO A 90 13.57 5.31 8.48
N VAL A 91 14.21 5.46 9.63
CA VAL A 91 14.69 6.74 10.15
C VAL A 91 16.07 7.01 9.55
N VAL A 92 16.07 7.54 8.33
CA VAL A 92 17.30 7.79 7.54
C VAL A 92 17.86 9.19 7.68
N SER A 93 17.10 10.11 8.30
CA SER A 93 17.48 11.51 8.48
C SER A 93 17.24 11.97 9.92
N PRO A 94 17.85 13.10 10.35
CA PRO A 94 17.55 13.71 11.64
C PRO A 94 16.08 14.14 11.76
N ASP A 95 15.47 14.51 10.64
CA ASP A 95 14.05 14.81 10.57
C ASP A 95 13.28 13.49 10.67
N GLU A 96 12.32 13.43 11.60
CA GLU A 96 11.52 12.25 11.77
C GLU A 96 10.65 11.99 10.54
N PRO A 97 10.39 10.71 10.19
CA PRO A 97 9.38 10.39 9.19
C PRO A 97 8.06 11.12 9.53
N PRO A 98 7.42 11.75 8.54
CA PRO A 98 6.24 12.60 8.77
C PRO A 98 4.98 11.81 9.15
N CYS A 99 5.09 10.49 9.34
CA CYS A 99 3.96 9.66 9.71
C CYS A 99 3.53 9.99 11.14
N GLN A 100 2.26 10.38 11.28
CA GLN A 100 1.62 10.46 12.58
C GLN A 100 1.04 9.11 12.90
N ILE A 101 1.58 8.54 13.96
CA ILE A 101 0.93 7.51 14.73
C ILE A 101 -0.27 8.20 15.38
N ASP A 102 -1.49 7.73 15.12
CA ASP A 102 -2.70 8.30 15.74
C ASP A 102 -2.51 8.35 17.27
N ILE A 103 -3.06 9.36 17.94
CA ILE A 103 -3.00 9.45 19.41
C ILE A 103 -3.72 8.28 20.07
N ASP A 104 -4.64 7.64 19.35
CA ASP A 104 -5.29 6.37 19.71
C ASP A 104 -4.57 5.15 19.13
N SER A 105 -3.39 5.33 18.55
CA SER A 105 -2.60 4.22 18.05
C SER A 105 -2.18 3.32 19.20
N ASN A 106 -2.24 2.05 18.87
CA ASN A 106 -2.23 1.01 19.85
C ASN A 106 -0.98 0.14 19.73
N VAL A 107 0.08 0.60 19.08
CA VAL A 107 1.28 -0.22 18.81
C VAL A 107 2.40 0.11 19.79
N ASP A 108 2.92 -0.92 20.45
CA ASP A 108 4.12 -0.87 21.27
C ASP A 108 5.13 -1.94 20.80
N LEU A 109 6.25 -1.47 20.27
CA LEU A 109 7.38 -2.26 19.79
C LEU A 109 8.47 -2.48 20.84
N SER A 110 8.34 -1.93 22.05
CA SER A 110 9.43 -1.91 23.06
C SER A 110 9.93 -3.29 23.48
N HIS A 111 9.10 -4.33 23.34
CA HIS A 111 9.42 -5.73 23.64
C HIS A 111 9.47 -6.61 22.38
N SER A 112 9.47 -6.00 21.20
CA SER A 112 9.44 -6.73 19.94
C SER A 112 10.82 -7.20 19.50
N HIS A 113 10.84 -8.30 18.76
CA HIS A 113 12.04 -8.88 18.17
C HIS A 113 11.84 -9.08 16.68
N ALA A 114 12.81 -8.71 15.86
CA ALA A 114 12.78 -8.92 14.42
C ALA A 114 13.78 -9.99 13.98
N PHE A 115 13.37 -10.82 13.04
CA PHE A 115 14.23 -11.79 12.37
C PHE A 115 13.86 -11.94 10.91
N SER A 116 14.82 -12.45 10.15
CA SER A 116 14.67 -12.70 8.72
C SER A 116 13.73 -13.87 8.42
N LEU A 117 12.90 -13.69 7.39
CA LEU A 117 12.23 -14.78 6.68
C LEU A 117 12.72 -14.94 5.23
N GLY A 118 13.74 -14.19 4.83
CA GLY A 118 14.22 -14.13 3.45
C GLY A 118 14.97 -12.84 3.14
N PHE A 119 15.25 -12.62 1.85
CA PHE A 119 15.99 -11.44 1.39
C PHE A 119 15.17 -10.14 1.50
N ASP A 120 13.85 -10.23 1.39
CA ASP A 120 12.90 -9.12 1.35
C ASP A 120 11.89 -9.15 2.50
N ARG A 121 12.03 -10.08 3.46
CA ARG A 121 11.01 -10.34 4.47
C ARG A 121 11.53 -10.39 5.88
N VAL A 122 10.73 -9.80 6.74
CA VAL A 122 11.03 -9.67 8.15
C VAL A 122 9.80 -10.08 8.95
N GLN A 123 9.96 -10.97 9.91
CA GLN A 123 8.95 -11.18 10.94
C GLN A 123 9.33 -10.39 12.18
N ILE A 124 8.36 -9.67 12.73
CA ILE A 124 8.47 -8.99 14.00
C ILE A 124 7.49 -9.63 14.96
N GLU A 125 8.02 -10.19 16.04
CA GLU A 125 7.26 -10.84 17.09
C GLU A 125 7.00 -9.90 18.26
N ASN A 126 5.95 -10.22 19.01
CA ASN A 126 5.57 -9.50 20.23
C ASN A 126 5.33 -8.00 19.99
N ILE A 127 4.69 -7.66 18.87
CA ILE A 127 4.13 -6.33 18.69
C ILE A 127 2.90 -6.23 19.58
N ALA A 128 2.97 -5.42 20.64
CA ALA A 128 1.82 -5.20 21.50
C ALA A 128 0.84 -4.28 20.75
N VAL A 129 -0.32 -4.83 20.39
CA VAL A 129 -1.42 -4.08 19.79
C VAL A 129 -2.55 -3.98 20.79
N LYS A 130 -2.84 -2.77 21.26
CA LYS A 130 -4.05 -2.52 22.05
C LYS A 130 -5.29 -2.63 21.16
N THR A 131 -6.30 -3.32 21.65
CA THR A 131 -7.57 -3.48 20.94
C THR A 131 -8.70 -2.96 21.81
N PHE A 132 -9.61 -2.20 21.21
CA PHE A 132 -10.83 -1.74 21.85
C PHE A 132 -12.01 -2.60 21.36
N ASP A 133 -12.71 -3.25 22.28
CA ASP A 133 -14.03 -3.82 21.96
C ASP A 133 -15.06 -2.68 21.98
N HIS A 134 -15.38 -2.18 20.79
CA HIS A 134 -16.32 -1.06 20.63
C HIS A 134 -17.75 -1.43 21.04
N ASN A 135 -18.04 -2.72 21.25
CA ASN A 135 -19.36 -3.19 21.68
C ASN A 135 -19.53 -3.18 23.21
N VAL A 136 -18.46 -2.88 23.97
CA VAL A 136 -18.49 -2.81 25.43
C VAL A 136 -18.19 -1.36 25.83
N PRO A 137 -19.20 -0.58 26.27
CA PRO A 137 -19.05 0.83 26.64
C PRO A 137 -18.03 1.12 27.76
N GLU A 138 -17.52 0.08 28.42
CA GLU A 138 -16.50 0.12 29.48
C GLU A 138 -15.32 -0.85 29.21
N ALA A 139 -15.08 -1.23 27.94
CA ALA A 139 -14.00 -2.17 27.62
C ALA A 139 -12.65 -1.65 28.14
N HIS A 140 -12.06 -2.39 29.06
CA HIS A 140 -10.67 -2.20 29.44
C HIS A 140 -9.79 -2.42 28.20
N GLU A 141 -8.75 -1.61 28.07
CA GLU A 141 -7.73 -1.76 27.04
C GLU A 141 -7.13 -3.18 27.14
N VAL A 142 -7.30 -3.98 26.08
CA VAL A 142 -6.68 -5.30 25.98
C VAL A 142 -5.45 -5.19 25.11
N ILE A 143 -4.27 -5.49 25.68
CA ILE A 143 -3.01 -5.55 24.94
C ILE A 143 -2.81 -6.98 24.45
N VAL A 144 -2.83 -7.16 23.13
CA VAL A 144 -2.60 -8.46 22.50
C VAL A 144 -1.24 -8.45 21.80
N PRO A 145 -0.29 -9.32 22.18
CA PRO A 145 0.95 -9.47 21.41
C PRO A 145 0.63 -10.15 20.06
N GLN A 146 1.18 -9.60 18.98
CA GLN A 146 1.01 -10.11 17.63
C GLN A 146 2.37 -10.35 16.97
N ASN A 147 2.41 -11.37 16.12
CA ASN A 147 3.55 -11.64 15.25
C ASN A 147 3.15 -11.20 13.84
N VAL A 148 3.87 -10.23 13.29
CA VAL A 148 3.53 -9.60 12.01
C VAL A 148 4.69 -9.80 11.04
N THR A 149 4.37 -10.25 9.84
CA THR A 149 5.36 -10.35 8.76
C THR A 149 5.30 -9.10 7.90
N PHE A 150 6.45 -8.62 7.46
CA PHE A 150 6.60 -7.48 6.59
C PHE A 150 7.39 -7.85 5.33
N HIS A 151 7.03 -7.22 4.22
CA HIS A 151 7.77 -7.21 2.97
C HIS A 151 8.51 -5.87 2.84
N PHE A 152 9.74 -5.90 2.34
CA PHE A 152 10.54 -4.71 2.10
C PHE A 152 10.27 -4.15 0.69
N ASP A 153 9.79 -2.91 0.61
CA ASP A 153 9.72 -2.17 -0.66
C ASP A 153 11.08 -1.49 -0.92
N PRO A 154 11.86 -1.90 -1.94
CA PRO A 154 13.16 -1.33 -2.24
C PRO A 154 13.09 0.08 -2.84
N ILE A 155 11.93 0.52 -3.34
CA ILE A 155 11.73 1.85 -3.92
C ILE A 155 11.53 2.86 -2.79
N THR A 156 10.68 2.52 -1.83
CA THR A 156 10.35 3.43 -0.71
C THR A 156 11.17 3.14 0.55
N LEU A 157 11.92 2.04 0.56
CA LEU A 157 12.74 1.53 1.67
C LEU A 157 11.93 1.16 2.93
N ASN A 158 10.65 0.87 2.75
CA ASN A 158 9.74 0.65 3.87
C ASN A 158 9.46 -0.83 4.08
N LEU A 159 9.02 -1.16 5.29
CA LEU A 159 8.49 -2.49 5.61
C LEU A 159 6.98 -2.43 5.64
N GLU A 160 6.35 -3.16 4.74
CA GLU A 160 4.90 -3.21 4.54
C GLU A 160 4.33 -4.50 5.12
N GLN A 161 3.34 -4.41 5.99
CA GLN A 161 2.72 -5.59 6.59
C GLN A 161 2.13 -6.51 5.51
N ILE A 162 2.53 -7.78 5.56
CA ILE A 162 1.94 -8.87 4.78
C ILE A 162 0.70 -9.37 5.52
N LEU A 163 -0.44 -9.26 4.85
CA LEU A 163 -1.71 -9.81 5.27
C LEU A 163 -1.85 -11.24 4.79
N PRO A 164 -2.63 -12.09 5.50
CA PRO A 164 -2.85 -13.47 5.08
C PRO A 164 -3.37 -13.53 3.64
N SER A 165 -2.94 -14.57 2.92
CA SER A 165 -3.44 -14.84 1.57
C SER A 165 -4.98 -14.87 1.57
N SER A 166 -5.58 -14.10 0.68
CA SER A 166 -7.03 -14.01 0.54
C SER A 166 -7.50 -14.84 -0.66
N SER A 167 -8.57 -15.60 -0.46
CA SER A 167 -9.29 -16.29 -1.52
C SER A 167 -10.38 -15.43 -2.16
N ARG A 168 -10.74 -14.31 -1.54
CA ARG A 168 -11.72 -13.36 -2.09
C ARG A 168 -11.53 -11.98 -1.48
N ILE A 169 -11.59 -10.95 -2.31
CA ILE A 169 -11.62 -9.56 -1.84
C ILE A 169 -12.93 -8.94 -2.27
N GLU A 170 -13.59 -8.25 -1.36
CA GLU A 170 -14.79 -7.48 -1.64
C GLU A 170 -14.51 -6.00 -1.37
N ILE A 171 -14.84 -5.16 -2.34
CA ILE A 171 -14.68 -3.72 -2.27
C ILE A 171 -16.06 -3.10 -2.43
N SER A 172 -16.46 -2.21 -1.52
CA SER A 172 -17.70 -1.44 -1.65
C SER A 172 -17.39 0.04 -1.64
N LEU A 173 -17.91 0.76 -2.63
CA LEU A 173 -17.95 2.22 -2.67
C LEU A 173 -19.38 2.68 -2.35
N ASP A 174 -19.53 3.44 -1.28
CA ASP A 174 -20.77 4.16 -0.95
C ASP A 174 -20.46 5.66 -0.80
N TRP A 175 -21.49 6.49 -0.88
CA TRP A 175 -21.34 7.92 -0.64
C TRP A 175 -22.61 8.53 -0.05
N GLY A 176 -22.54 9.75 0.46
CA GLY A 176 -23.64 10.49 1.05
C GLY A 176 -24.76 10.84 0.07
N ARG A 177 -25.79 11.55 0.55
CA ARG A 177 -26.99 11.93 -0.23
C ARG A 177 -26.77 13.04 -1.26
N THR A 178 -25.51 13.34 -1.59
CA THR A 178 -25.16 14.37 -2.58
C THR A 178 -25.69 13.95 -3.95
N ARG A 179 -25.93 14.92 -4.85
CA ARG A 179 -26.25 14.64 -6.28
C ARG A 179 -24.99 14.31 -7.08
N LEU A 180 -23.95 13.80 -6.40
CA LEU A 180 -22.69 13.41 -7.00
C LEU A 180 -22.81 11.98 -7.50
N GLU A 181 -22.29 11.71 -8.68
CA GLU A 181 -22.18 10.38 -9.25
C GLU A 181 -20.69 9.99 -9.21
N LEU A 182 -20.39 8.98 -8.41
CA LEU A 182 -19.06 8.43 -8.27
C LEU A 182 -19.01 7.06 -8.94
N ASP A 183 -17.90 6.78 -9.63
CA ASP A 183 -17.68 5.50 -10.28
C ASP A 183 -16.50 4.76 -9.65
N ALA A 184 -16.71 3.47 -9.38
CA ALA A 184 -15.69 2.55 -8.96
C ALA A 184 -14.91 2.04 -10.17
N HIS A 185 -13.61 2.26 -10.15
CA HIS A 185 -12.66 1.77 -11.13
C HIS A 185 -11.68 0.81 -10.48
N LEU A 186 -11.32 -0.26 -11.19
CA LEU A 186 -10.28 -1.17 -10.76
C LEU A 186 -9.40 -1.55 -11.95
N THR A 187 -8.09 -1.40 -11.80
CA THR A 187 -7.13 -2.01 -12.71
C THR A 187 -6.37 -3.13 -12.01
N GLY A 188 -5.98 -4.16 -12.75
CA GLY A 188 -5.23 -5.29 -12.18
C GLY A 188 -4.49 -6.11 -13.25
N PRO A 189 -3.70 -7.11 -12.84
CA PRO A 189 -2.83 -7.86 -13.75
C PRO A 189 -3.61 -8.68 -14.79
N ALA A 190 -3.24 -8.48 -16.06
CA ALA A 190 -3.71 -9.26 -17.22
C ALA A 190 -2.55 -9.44 -18.21
N PHE A 191 -1.60 -10.31 -17.87
CA PHE A 191 -0.38 -10.52 -18.66
C PHE A 191 -0.69 -10.88 -20.13
N GLY A 192 -0.05 -10.16 -21.05
CA GLY A 192 -0.27 -10.27 -22.49
C GLY A 192 -1.43 -9.43 -23.02
N ALA A 193 -2.17 -8.71 -22.17
CA ALA A 193 -3.16 -7.74 -22.63
C ALA A 193 -2.47 -6.58 -23.35
N TRP A 194 -2.95 -6.27 -24.54
CA TRP A 194 -2.50 -5.08 -25.26
C TRP A 194 -3.02 -3.82 -24.58
N GLU A 195 -2.21 -2.77 -24.61
CA GLU A 195 -2.65 -1.44 -24.25
C GLU A 195 -3.81 -1.04 -25.18
N SER A 196 -4.84 -0.43 -24.60
CA SER A 196 -5.98 0.08 -25.34
C SER A 196 -6.44 1.40 -24.74
N TYR A 197 -7.45 2.00 -25.39
CA TYR A 197 -8.14 3.17 -24.87
C TYR A 197 -8.67 2.96 -23.42
N ASN A 198 -9.03 1.73 -23.07
CA ASN A 198 -9.64 1.40 -21.79
C ASN A 198 -8.67 0.80 -20.78
N ASN A 199 -7.43 0.43 -21.15
CA ASN A 199 -6.52 -0.24 -20.23
C ASN A 199 -5.05 -0.04 -20.60
N GLU A 200 -4.21 0.06 -19.58
CA GLU A 200 -2.76 -0.01 -19.72
C GLU A 200 -2.34 -1.41 -20.22
N ARG A 201 -1.14 -1.49 -20.82
CA ARG A 201 -0.53 -2.76 -21.21
C ARG A 201 -0.42 -3.72 -20.02
N ASP A 202 -0.67 -5.01 -20.26
CA ASP A 202 -0.60 -6.08 -19.27
C ASP A 202 -1.55 -5.91 -18.07
N ARG A 203 -2.58 -5.06 -18.21
CA ARG A 203 -3.59 -4.80 -17.18
C ARG A 203 -5.01 -4.91 -17.74
N PHE A 204 -5.94 -5.42 -16.93
CA PHE A 204 -7.37 -5.24 -17.16
C PHE A 204 -7.84 -3.94 -16.50
N HIS A 205 -8.99 -3.43 -16.93
CA HIS A 205 -9.66 -2.30 -16.30
C HIS A 205 -11.16 -2.57 -16.21
N LEU A 206 -11.66 -2.58 -14.98
CA LEU A 206 -13.09 -2.61 -14.67
C LEU A 206 -13.60 -1.21 -14.40
N TYR A 207 -14.73 -0.90 -15.04
CA TYR A 207 -15.49 0.34 -14.86
C TYR A 207 -16.92 0.11 -15.38
N PHE A 208 -17.78 1.13 -15.32
CA PHE A 208 -19.19 1.01 -15.71
C PHE A 208 -19.40 0.40 -17.11
N GLY A 209 -18.49 0.66 -18.06
CA GLY A 209 -18.54 0.16 -19.44
C GLY A 209 -17.86 -1.19 -19.66
N ASN A 210 -17.06 -1.66 -18.71
CA ASN A 210 -16.44 -2.99 -18.74
C ASN A 210 -16.48 -3.61 -17.34
N LYS A 211 -17.52 -4.40 -17.06
CA LYS A 211 -17.84 -4.87 -15.71
C LYS A 211 -17.18 -6.20 -15.32
N PHE A 212 -16.49 -6.88 -16.25
CA PHE A 212 -16.01 -8.24 -16.05
C PHE A 212 -14.56 -8.42 -16.50
N ALA A 213 -13.79 -9.13 -15.68
CA ALA A 213 -12.49 -9.71 -16.00
C ALA A 213 -12.48 -11.16 -15.50
N ASP A 214 -11.46 -11.92 -15.87
CA ASP A 214 -11.34 -13.34 -15.48
C ASP A 214 -11.04 -13.57 -13.99
N VAL A 215 -10.68 -12.51 -13.26
CA VAL A 215 -10.36 -12.52 -11.82
C VAL A 215 -11.16 -11.49 -11.01
N ALA A 216 -12.07 -10.76 -11.66
CA ALA A 216 -12.74 -9.63 -11.04
C ALA A 216 -14.10 -9.33 -11.68
N VAL A 217 -15.06 -8.90 -10.86
CA VAL A 217 -16.39 -8.47 -11.32
C VAL A 217 -16.81 -7.19 -10.60
N LEU A 218 -17.29 -6.21 -11.38
CA LEU A 218 -17.96 -5.01 -10.90
C LEU A 218 -19.48 -5.20 -10.95
N HIS A 219 -20.11 -5.13 -9.79
CA HIS A 219 -21.55 -5.18 -9.62
C HIS A 219 -22.09 -3.75 -9.54
N VAL A 220 -22.53 -3.24 -10.69
CA VAL A 220 -23.20 -1.95 -10.82
C VAL A 220 -24.48 -2.13 -11.63
N ASP A 221 -25.58 -1.57 -11.12
CA ASP A 221 -26.86 -1.59 -11.82
C ASP A 221 -26.83 -0.67 -13.06
N ASP A 222 -27.86 -0.75 -13.90
CA ASP A 222 -27.93 0.06 -15.13
C ASP A 222 -28.22 1.55 -14.85
N ASN A 223 -28.52 1.89 -13.59
CA ASN A 223 -28.79 3.25 -13.14
C ASN A 223 -27.58 3.88 -12.44
N PHE A 224 -26.43 3.18 -12.40
CA PHE A 224 -25.19 3.59 -11.77
C PHE A 224 -25.38 4.02 -10.31
N THR A 225 -26.26 3.32 -9.59
CA THR A 225 -26.60 3.67 -8.21
C THR A 225 -25.55 3.16 -7.22
N LYS A 226 -25.48 3.87 -6.10
CA LYS A 226 -24.72 3.46 -4.93
C LYS A 226 -25.51 2.45 -4.08
N PRO A 227 -24.84 1.62 -3.27
CA PRO A 227 -23.38 1.38 -3.30
C PRO A 227 -22.96 0.59 -4.55
N GLN A 228 -21.73 0.81 -5.01
CA GLN A 228 -21.10 0.00 -6.05
C GLN A 228 -20.21 -1.06 -5.41
N PHE A 229 -20.30 -2.30 -5.86
CA PHE A 229 -19.53 -3.42 -5.31
C PHE A 229 -18.59 -4.03 -6.33
N LEU A 230 -17.42 -4.45 -5.89
CA LEU A 230 -16.46 -5.17 -6.70
C LEU A 230 -15.96 -6.40 -5.95
N THR A 231 -15.83 -7.52 -6.67
CA THR A 231 -15.30 -8.77 -6.13
C THR A 231 -14.06 -9.18 -6.90
N LEU A 232 -12.95 -9.45 -6.19
CA LEU A 232 -11.78 -10.15 -6.72
C LEU A 232 -11.79 -11.60 -6.26
N PHE A 233 -11.41 -12.51 -7.15
CA PHE A 233 -11.34 -13.94 -6.87
C PHE A 233 -10.20 -14.61 -7.65
N PRO A 234 -9.71 -15.77 -7.20
CA PRO A 234 -8.69 -16.56 -7.87
C PRO A 234 -9.06 -16.86 -9.32
N PRO A 235 -8.08 -16.86 -10.25
CA PRO A 235 -8.28 -17.45 -11.56
C PRO A 235 -8.79 -18.89 -11.47
N PRO A 236 -9.47 -19.40 -12.51
CA PRO A 236 -9.87 -20.80 -12.55
C PRO A 236 -8.70 -21.74 -12.25
N ASN A 237 -8.91 -22.68 -11.33
CA ASN A 237 -7.94 -23.69 -10.86
C ASN A 237 -6.80 -23.15 -9.98
N LEU A 238 -6.87 -21.92 -9.48
CA LEU A 238 -5.97 -21.42 -8.45
C LEU A 238 -6.72 -21.21 -7.13
N GLU A 239 -6.00 -21.35 -6.02
CA GLU A 239 -6.55 -21.12 -4.66
C GLU A 239 -6.40 -19.66 -4.22
N PHE A 240 -5.48 -18.93 -4.83
CA PHE A 240 -5.13 -17.56 -4.47
C PHE A 240 -5.35 -16.60 -5.64
N LEU A 241 -5.49 -15.32 -5.30
CA LEU A 241 -5.59 -14.25 -6.28
C LEU A 241 -4.38 -14.25 -7.22
N ARG A 242 -4.58 -13.82 -8.47
CA ARG A 242 -3.49 -13.65 -9.43
C ARG A 242 -2.49 -12.63 -8.89
N GLU A 243 -1.21 -13.01 -8.89
CA GLU A 243 -0.08 -12.15 -8.49
C GLU A 243 -0.04 -10.85 -9.31
N GLY A 244 0.29 -9.75 -8.64
CA GLY A 244 0.45 -8.43 -9.26
C GLY A 244 -0.25 -7.30 -8.51
N VAL A 245 -0.21 -6.10 -9.09
CA VAL A 245 -0.76 -4.87 -8.49
C VAL A 245 -2.19 -4.62 -8.96
N TYR A 246 -3.13 -4.62 -8.02
CA TYR A 246 -4.50 -4.14 -8.21
C TYR A 246 -4.62 -2.71 -7.68
N ARG A 247 -5.19 -1.80 -8.46
CA ARG A 247 -5.39 -0.39 -8.07
C ARG A 247 -6.88 -0.09 -8.11
N PHE A 248 -7.42 0.35 -6.96
CA PHE A 248 -8.81 0.82 -6.88
C PHE A 248 -8.85 2.34 -6.85
N THR A 249 -9.67 2.91 -7.74
CA THR A 249 -9.79 4.35 -7.94
C THR A 249 -11.26 4.73 -7.96
N VAL A 250 -11.60 5.85 -7.32
CA VAL A 250 -12.92 6.47 -7.38
C VAL A 250 -12.86 7.66 -8.32
N HIS A 251 -13.74 7.70 -9.33
CA HIS A 251 -13.85 8.82 -10.25
C HIS A 251 -15.09 9.66 -9.94
N HIS A 252 -14.95 10.99 -10.03
CA HIS A 252 -16.11 11.87 -10.12
C HIS A 252 -16.65 11.86 -11.55
N SER A 253 -17.75 11.15 -11.75
CA SER A 253 -18.36 10.92 -13.06
C SER A 253 -19.28 12.07 -13.48
N ALA A 254 -20.17 12.50 -12.59
CA ALA A 254 -21.10 13.58 -12.83
C ALA A 254 -21.61 14.24 -11.54
N GLY A 255 -22.38 15.32 -11.71
CA GLY A 255 -22.99 16.06 -10.59
C GLY A 255 -22.14 17.21 -10.07
N ARG A 256 -22.69 17.98 -9.12
CA ARG A 256 -22.00 19.12 -8.50
C ARG A 256 -21.40 18.69 -7.16
N GLY A 257 -20.12 18.98 -6.97
CA GLY A 257 -19.39 18.71 -5.74
C GLY A 257 -17.97 18.26 -6.04
N SER A 258 -17.35 17.66 -5.04
CA SER A 258 -16.03 17.04 -5.10
C SER A 258 -16.09 15.71 -4.35
N ILE A 259 -15.15 14.81 -4.62
CA ILE A 259 -15.09 13.51 -3.92
C ILE A 259 -14.95 13.75 -2.40
N ALA A 260 -14.14 14.74 -2.00
CA ALA A 260 -13.94 15.11 -0.60
C ALA A 260 -15.19 15.61 0.14
N GLN A 261 -16.23 16.04 -0.58
CA GLN A 261 -17.50 16.53 -0.01
C GLN A 261 -18.64 15.51 -0.17
N ALA A 262 -18.34 14.34 -0.72
CA ALA A 262 -19.34 13.35 -1.07
C ALA A 262 -19.80 12.51 0.12
N ASP A 263 -19.15 12.60 1.28
CA ASP A 263 -19.18 11.54 2.32
C ASP A 263 -18.90 10.16 1.69
N ALA A 264 -17.92 10.08 0.78
CA ALA A 264 -17.56 8.82 0.14
C ALA A 264 -16.88 7.90 1.16
N GLN A 265 -17.22 6.62 1.13
CA GLN A 265 -16.62 5.58 1.94
C GLN A 265 -16.29 4.38 1.06
N VAL A 266 -15.05 3.91 1.17
CA VAL A 266 -14.61 2.68 0.52
C VAL A 266 -14.30 1.66 1.59
N ARG A 267 -14.94 0.50 1.54
CA ARG A 267 -14.63 -0.63 2.41
C ARG A 267 -13.95 -1.72 1.61
N LEU A 268 -12.88 -2.27 2.15
CA LEU A 268 -12.12 -3.40 1.64
C LEU A 268 -12.23 -4.54 2.64
N ASN A 269 -12.82 -5.66 2.22
CA ASN A 269 -12.94 -6.87 3.02
C ASN A 269 -12.06 -7.98 2.42
N LEU A 270 -11.23 -8.59 3.25
CA LEU A 270 -10.39 -9.73 2.90
C LEU A 270 -11.01 -11.03 3.46
N TRP A 271 -11.04 -12.09 2.65
CA TRP A 271 -11.71 -13.35 2.99
C TRP A 271 -10.82 -14.58 2.71
N GLY A 272 -10.67 -15.44 3.72
CA GLY A 272 -10.05 -16.77 3.62
C GLY A 272 -11.11 -17.85 3.73
N GLY A 273 -11.57 -18.37 2.58
CA GLY A 273 -12.79 -19.16 2.51
C GLY A 273 -14.00 -18.36 2.99
N GLU A 274 -14.74 -18.90 3.95
CA GLU A 274 -15.90 -18.24 4.58
C GLU A 274 -15.54 -17.33 5.77
N HIS A 275 -14.25 -17.21 6.12
CA HIS A 275 -13.80 -16.43 7.26
C HIS A 275 -13.29 -15.04 6.83
N SER A 276 -13.78 -13.99 7.49
CA SER A 276 -13.25 -12.64 7.34
C SER A 276 -11.85 -12.56 7.97
N LEU A 277 -10.87 -12.10 7.19
CA LEU A 277 -9.49 -11.90 7.62
C LEU A 277 -9.25 -10.45 8.06
N GLY A 278 -10.02 -9.51 7.53
CA GLY A 278 -9.93 -8.10 7.87
C GLY A 278 -10.91 -7.24 7.09
N GLU A 279 -11.27 -6.09 7.69
CA GLU A 279 -12.00 -5.01 7.05
C GLU A 279 -11.16 -3.72 7.19
N TYR A 280 -11.07 -2.96 6.10
CA TYR A 280 -10.43 -1.65 6.06
C TYR A 280 -11.39 -0.61 5.50
N LEU A 281 -11.49 0.53 6.17
CA LEU A 281 -12.30 1.67 5.76
C LEU A 281 -11.39 2.78 5.25
N PHE A 282 -11.74 3.36 4.11
CA PHE A 282 -11.07 4.53 3.54
C PHE A 282 -12.10 5.63 3.34
N GLU A 283 -11.72 6.83 3.72
CA GLU A 283 -12.46 8.06 3.48
C GLU A 283 -11.57 9.00 2.66
N PRO A 284 -12.16 9.80 1.76
CA PRO A 284 -11.42 10.74 0.93
C PRO A 284 -10.72 11.75 1.84
N PRO A 285 -9.40 12.01 1.68
CA PRO A 285 -8.74 13.00 2.53
C PRO A 285 -9.41 14.35 2.37
N PHE A 286 -9.57 15.06 3.48
CA PHE A 286 -10.16 16.40 3.46
C PHE A 286 -9.30 17.31 2.58
N ARG A 287 -9.86 17.74 1.45
CA ARG A 287 -9.27 18.78 0.62
C ARG A 287 -9.97 20.10 0.90
N GLY A 288 -9.20 21.16 1.13
CA GLY A 288 -9.73 22.52 1.03
C GLY A 288 -10.46 22.71 -0.32
N GLN A 289 -11.42 23.63 -0.36
CA GLN A 289 -12.38 23.79 -1.47
C GLN A 289 -11.75 23.65 -2.87
N VAL A 290 -12.24 22.69 -3.65
CA VAL A 290 -11.96 22.54 -5.08
C VAL A 290 -12.42 23.81 -5.80
N LYS A 291 -11.52 24.43 -6.57
CA LYS A 291 -11.69 25.80 -7.08
C LYS A 291 -12.51 25.89 -8.38
N SER A 292 -12.95 24.77 -8.96
CA SER A 292 -13.64 24.76 -10.25
C SER A 292 -14.73 23.67 -10.31
N LYS A 293 -15.84 23.99 -11.00
CA LYS A 293 -16.95 23.05 -11.26
C LYS A 293 -16.65 22.06 -12.40
N ASP A 294 -15.54 22.26 -13.10
CA ASP A 294 -15.19 21.54 -14.34
C ASP A 294 -13.96 20.62 -14.16
N GLU A 295 -13.41 20.52 -12.95
CA GLU A 295 -12.27 19.64 -12.67
C GLU A 295 -12.79 18.23 -12.40
N MET A 296 -12.53 17.29 -13.32
CA MET A 296 -12.64 15.87 -13.03
C MET A 296 -11.60 15.51 -11.97
N GLU A 297 -12.09 14.94 -10.87
CA GLU A 297 -11.26 14.42 -9.79
C GLU A 297 -11.26 12.89 -9.83
N SER A 298 -10.07 12.31 -9.64
CA SER A 298 -9.92 10.91 -9.29
C SER A 298 -9.28 10.81 -7.92
N TRP A 299 -9.70 9.80 -7.16
CA TRP A 299 -9.13 9.43 -5.88
C TRP A 299 -8.62 8.00 -5.98
N ILE A 300 -7.31 7.84 -6.08
CA ILE A 300 -6.69 6.52 -5.90
C ILE A 300 -6.85 6.18 -4.42
N VAL A 301 -7.53 5.09 -4.11
CA VAL A 301 -7.88 4.75 -2.73
C VAL A 301 -6.77 3.90 -2.12
N PHE A 302 -6.41 2.83 -2.83
CA PHE A 302 -5.35 1.91 -2.45
C PHE A 302 -4.78 1.17 -3.66
N GLU A 303 -3.57 0.66 -3.47
CA GLU A 303 -2.96 -0.38 -4.31
C GLU A 303 -2.77 -1.64 -3.45
N LEU A 304 -3.23 -2.77 -3.97
CA LEU A 304 -3.02 -4.10 -3.41
C LEU A 304 -1.95 -4.79 -4.22
N GLN A 305 -0.82 -5.11 -3.60
CA GLN A 305 0.17 -5.98 -4.20
C GLN A 305 -0.09 -7.40 -3.70
N VAL A 306 -0.48 -8.28 -4.63
CA VAL A 306 -0.70 -9.69 -4.36
C VAL A 306 0.59 -10.44 -4.67
N PHE A 307 1.03 -11.27 -3.73
CA PHE A 307 2.11 -12.26 -3.88
C PHE A 307 1.55 -13.68 -3.75
N ASN A 308 2.36 -14.69 -4.03
CA ASN A 308 1.92 -16.10 -3.95
C ASN A 308 1.62 -16.59 -2.52
N ASP A 309 1.99 -15.84 -1.50
CA ASP A 309 1.89 -16.23 -0.09
C ASP A 309 1.28 -15.15 0.82
N GLY A 310 0.89 -14.01 0.26
CA GLY A 310 0.24 -12.96 1.02
C GLY A 310 -0.08 -11.74 0.17
N ILE A 311 -0.68 -10.76 0.83
CA ILE A 311 -1.10 -9.51 0.21
C ILE A 311 -0.47 -8.38 1.01
N THR A 312 0.18 -7.44 0.35
CA THR A 312 0.47 -6.15 0.98
C THR A 312 -0.53 -5.13 0.47
N LEU A 313 -1.09 -4.36 1.41
CA LEU A 313 -1.74 -3.12 1.06
C LEU A 313 -0.62 -2.07 1.01
N GLY A 314 -0.28 -1.61 -0.19
CA GLY A 314 0.72 -0.56 -0.34
C GLY A 314 0.32 0.66 0.49
N PRO A 315 1.27 1.57 0.81
CA PRO A 315 0.94 2.81 1.48
C PRO A 315 -0.18 3.47 0.69
N THR A 316 -1.30 3.71 1.36
CA THR A 316 -2.49 4.25 0.73
C THR A 316 -2.13 5.58 0.10
N LYS A 317 -1.92 5.55 -1.21
CA LYS A 317 -1.72 6.72 -2.03
C LYS A 317 -3.08 7.37 -2.16
N GLN A 318 -3.56 8.04 -1.10
CA GLN A 318 -4.75 8.89 -1.17
C GLN A 318 -4.45 10.16 -2.01
N SER A 319 -3.92 9.96 -3.21
CA SER A 319 -3.57 11.00 -4.15
C SER A 319 -4.82 11.39 -4.91
N TYR A 320 -5.11 12.69 -4.89
CA TYR A 320 -6.06 13.29 -5.80
C TYR A 320 -5.33 13.75 -7.05
N GLU A 321 -5.74 13.22 -8.19
CA GLU A 321 -5.37 13.80 -9.46
C GLU A 321 -6.49 14.76 -9.90
N VAL A 322 -6.10 15.98 -10.29
CA VAL A 322 -7.00 17.02 -10.81
C VAL A 322 -6.70 17.24 -12.27
N ASN A 323 -7.71 17.59 -13.04
CA ASN A 323 -7.60 17.70 -14.50
C ASN A 323 -7.14 16.38 -15.14
N VAL A 324 -7.47 15.25 -14.51
CA VAL A 324 -7.35 13.97 -15.20
C VAL A 324 -8.31 14.07 -16.36
N THR A 325 -7.74 14.09 -17.56
CA THR A 325 -8.46 13.63 -18.73
C THR A 325 -8.05 12.18 -18.80
N PRO A 326 -8.78 11.25 -18.16
CA PRO A 326 -8.37 9.88 -18.29
C PRO A 326 -8.37 9.61 -19.80
N PRO A 327 -7.37 8.90 -20.34
CA PRO A 327 -7.63 8.21 -21.60
C PRO A 327 -8.96 7.44 -21.49
N GLU A 328 -9.47 7.15 -20.29
CA GLU A 328 -10.68 6.40 -19.96
C GLU A 328 -12.05 7.15 -19.93
N VAL A 329 -12.18 8.48 -20.20
CA VAL A 329 -13.51 9.19 -20.05
C VAL A 329 -13.99 10.01 -21.27
N ARG A 330 -13.69 9.60 -22.50
CA ARG A 330 -14.41 10.10 -23.68
C ARG A 330 -15.52 9.13 -24.04
N ARG A 331 -16.76 9.60 -23.86
CA ARG A 331 -17.91 9.11 -24.64
C ARG A 331 -17.48 8.99 -26.10
N GLN A 332 -17.69 7.82 -26.71
CA GLN A 332 -17.76 7.74 -28.16
C GLN A 332 -18.69 8.85 -28.63
N GLY A 333 -18.13 9.81 -29.38
CA GLY A 333 -18.95 10.67 -30.21
C GLY A 333 -19.80 9.76 -31.08
N ARG A 334 -21.12 9.90 -30.97
CA ARG A 334 -22.02 9.39 -31.99
C ARG A 334 -21.69 10.17 -33.26
N ASP A 335 -21.11 9.48 -34.24
CA ASP A 335 -21.35 9.78 -35.65
C ASP A 335 -22.50 8.90 -36.14
#